data_AF-A0A645FZN6-F1
#
_entry.id   AF-A0A645FZN6-F1
#
_cell.length_a   1.000
_cell.length_b   1.000
_cell.length_c   1.000
_cell.angle_alpha   90.00
_cell.angle_beta   90.00
_cell.angle_gamma   90.00
#
_symmetry.space_group_name_H-M   'P 1'
#
loop_
_entity.id
_entity.type
_entity.pdbx_description
1 polymer ?
#
loop_
_entity_poly.entity_id
_entity_poly.type
_entity_poly.pdbx_seq_one_letter_code
_entity_poly.pdbx_strand_id
1 'polypeptide(L)'
;MANYRTTHSSFRGSTLQNEIGGAHYFLFIDLHKEADIDENINYKDKFISQKQFQWESPNNTKVDSDRGRDLTQNEAYGKTIHLFVRKYKTVNNVTQRYTYIGSANALSYQNEKPIEIQYLLENKMPMDLYQEFEPEKAVF
;
A
#
# COMPACT_ATOMS: atom_id res chain seq x y z
N MET A 1 28.56 9.71 5.64
CA MET A 1 28.37 10.55 4.42
C MET A 1 27.14 10.04 3.70
N ALA A 2 25.99 10.70 3.83
CA ALA A 2 24.77 10.32 3.14
C ALA A 2 24.50 11.38 2.05
N ASN A 3 24.90 11.07 0.82
CA ASN A 3 24.57 11.89 -0.33
C ASN A 3 23.23 11.41 -0.90
N TYR A 4 22.13 12.05 -0.51
CA TYR A 4 20.89 11.98 -1.28
C TYR A 4 20.67 13.32 -1.96
N ARG A 5 20.92 13.35 -3.27
CA ARG A 5 20.66 14.50 -4.13
C ARG A 5 19.82 14.00 -5.31
N THR A 6 18.50 14.15 -5.19
CA THR A 6 17.67 14.96 -6.09
C THR A 6 16.23 14.94 -5.56
N THR A 7 15.78 16.10 -5.11
CA THR A 7 14.40 16.39 -4.71
C THR A 7 13.51 16.47 -5.96
N HIS A 8 12.96 15.34 -6.40
CA HIS A 8 11.81 15.35 -7.30
C HIS A 8 10.53 15.22 -6.47
N SER A 9 10.09 16.35 -5.94
CA SER A 9 8.77 16.52 -5.31
C SER A 9 7.73 16.79 -6.38
N SER A 10 7.26 15.74 -7.07
CA SER A 10 5.97 15.74 -7.77
C SER A 10 5.60 14.33 -8.24
N PHE A 11 5.19 13.46 -7.32
CA PHE A 11 4.65 12.15 -7.69
C PHE A 11 3.13 12.18 -7.68
N ARG A 12 2.52 11.85 -8.82
CA ARG A 12 1.07 11.61 -8.95
C ARG A 12 0.87 10.12 -9.19
N GLY A 13 0.70 9.34 -8.12
CA GLY A 13 0.40 7.90 -8.18
C GLY A 13 0.80 7.16 -6.89
N SER A 14 0.01 6.17 -6.48
CA SER A 14 0.18 5.35 -5.26
C SER A 14 1.27 4.28 -5.34
N THR A 15 2.11 4.32 -6.38
CA THR A 15 3.16 3.32 -6.55
C THR A 15 4.36 3.90 -7.27
N LEU A 16 5.53 3.75 -6.66
CA LEU A 16 6.81 3.99 -7.32
C LEU A 16 7.36 2.67 -7.84
N GLN A 17 7.71 2.66 -9.12
CA GLN A 17 8.53 1.64 -9.74
C GLN A 17 9.91 2.28 -9.85
N ASN A 18 10.84 1.95 -8.95
CA ASN A 18 12.16 2.60 -8.93
C ASN A 18 13.28 1.57 -9.17
N GLU A 19 13.81 1.62 -10.38
CA GLU A 19 15.22 1.71 -10.84
C GLU A 19 16.38 0.96 -10.14
N ILE A 20 16.15 0.16 -9.11
CA ILE A 20 17.12 -0.84 -8.62
C ILE A 20 16.84 -2.14 -9.37
N GLY A 21 17.24 -2.18 -10.65
CA GLY A 21 17.13 -3.36 -11.52
C GLY A 21 15.70 -3.83 -11.84
N GLY A 22 14.66 -3.05 -11.50
CA GLY A 22 13.26 -3.41 -11.75
C GLY A 22 12.72 -4.53 -10.85
N ALA A 23 13.43 -4.90 -9.78
CA ALA A 23 13.01 -5.97 -8.87
C ALA A 23 12.09 -5.48 -7.72
N HIS A 24 12.04 -4.18 -7.45
CA HIS A 24 11.33 -3.64 -6.28
C HIS A 24 10.14 -2.77 -6.66
N TYR A 25 9.03 -2.97 -5.96
CA TYR A 25 7.84 -2.13 -5.99
C TYR A 25 7.63 -1.47 -4.64
N PHE A 26 7.41 -0.15 -4.63
CA PHE A 26 7.14 0.60 -3.42
C PHE A 26 5.71 1.17 -3.48
N LEU A 27 4.80 0.60 -2.69
CA LEU A 27 3.40 0.98 -2.65
C LEU A 27 3.17 1.98 -1.52
N PHE A 28 2.64 3.15 -1.86
CA PHE A 28 2.31 4.23 -0.91
C PHE A 28 0.80 4.34 -0.79
N ILE A 29 0.27 3.97 0.38
CA ILE A 29 -1.13 3.65 0.59
C ILE A 29 -1.72 4.57 1.66
N ASP A 30 -2.83 5.21 1.32
CA ASP A 30 -3.60 6.07 2.19
C ASP A 30 -4.87 5.31 2.58
N LEU A 31 -5.01 4.91 3.85
CA LEU A 31 -6.17 4.11 4.28
C LEU A 31 -7.49 4.90 4.28
N HIS A 32 -7.42 6.20 4.57
CA HIS A 32 -8.56 7.11 4.58
C HIS A 32 -8.26 8.36 3.75
N LYS A 33 -9.26 8.79 2.97
CA LYS A 33 -9.22 10.04 2.22
C LYS A 33 -9.96 11.13 2.97
N GLU A 34 -9.20 12.08 3.50
CA GLU A 34 -9.63 13.32 4.19
C GLU A 34 -10.62 13.10 5.36
N ALA A 35 -10.49 13.90 6.42
CA ALA A 35 -11.32 13.73 7.62
C ALA A 35 -12.80 14.11 7.41
N ASP A 36 -13.11 14.86 6.34
CA ASP A 36 -14.44 15.44 6.07
C ASP A 36 -15.26 14.64 5.02
N ILE A 37 -14.80 13.46 4.60
CA ILE A 37 -15.54 12.59 3.66
C ILE A 37 -16.15 11.44 4.46
N ASP A 38 -17.47 11.24 4.29
CA ASP A 38 -18.29 10.19 4.90
C ASP A 38 -17.50 8.88 5.09
N GLU A 39 -17.37 8.43 6.35
CA GLU A 39 -16.55 7.28 6.77
C GLU A 39 -16.91 5.96 6.06
N ASN A 40 -18.06 5.93 5.37
CA ASN A 40 -18.58 4.78 4.63
C ASN A 40 -18.05 4.64 3.20
N ILE A 41 -17.25 5.58 2.69
CA ILE A 41 -16.86 5.57 1.27
C ILE A 41 -15.39 5.14 1.13
N ASN A 42 -15.24 3.81 1.03
CA ASN A 42 -14.20 3.11 0.25
C ASN A 42 -12.94 2.58 1.00
N TYR A 43 -13.11 1.67 1.97
CA TYR A 43 -12.01 0.84 2.52
C TYR A 43 -11.57 -0.29 1.58
N LYS A 44 -11.08 0.07 0.39
CA LYS A 44 -10.51 -0.93 -0.52
C LYS A 44 -9.15 -1.42 -0.04
N ASP A 45 -8.36 -0.50 0.51
CA ASP A 45 -7.08 -0.76 1.12
C ASP A 45 -7.27 -0.91 2.62
N LYS A 46 -6.96 -2.08 3.18
CA LYS A 46 -7.21 -2.37 4.60
C LYS A 46 -6.37 -3.52 5.11
N PHE A 47 -6.12 -3.50 6.41
CA PHE A 47 -5.60 -4.67 7.10
C PHE A 47 -6.71 -5.72 7.29
N ILE A 48 -6.41 -6.97 6.94
CA ILE A 48 -7.27 -8.14 7.21
C ILE A 48 -6.84 -8.82 8.52
N SER A 49 -5.53 -8.78 8.81
CA SER A 49 -4.93 -9.20 10.08
C SER A 49 -3.55 -8.56 10.24
N GLN A 50 -2.86 -8.80 11.35
CA GLN A 50 -1.47 -8.33 11.56
C GLN A 50 -0.48 -8.83 10.50
N LYS A 51 -0.83 -9.84 9.70
CA LYS A 51 0.03 -10.39 8.66
C LYS A 51 -0.57 -10.31 7.26
N GLN A 52 -1.82 -9.86 7.11
CA GLN A 52 -2.49 -9.83 5.82
C GLN A 52 -3.05 -8.44 5.52
N PHE A 53 -2.75 -7.94 4.32
CA PHE A 53 -3.15 -6.63 3.85
C PHE A 53 -3.84 -6.74 2.50
N GLN A 54 -5.01 -6.14 2.36
CA GLN A 54 -5.70 -6.00 1.08
C GLN A 54 -5.32 -4.68 0.43
N TRP A 55 -4.97 -4.71 -0.84
CA TRP A 55 -4.64 -3.53 -1.63
C TRP A 55 -5.30 -3.56 -3.00
N GLU A 56 -5.88 -2.44 -3.44
CA GLU A 56 -6.36 -2.26 -4.81
C GLU A 56 -5.33 -1.49 -5.66
N SER A 57 -4.97 -2.07 -6.79
CA SER A 57 -4.09 -1.42 -7.76
C SER A 57 -4.71 -0.15 -8.38
N PRO A 58 -3.89 0.77 -8.94
CA PRO A 58 -4.43 1.91 -9.67
C PRO A 58 -5.42 1.49 -10.76
N ASN A 59 -6.49 2.27 -10.95
CA ASN A 59 -7.60 2.00 -11.89
C ASN A 59 -7.19 1.57 -13.30
N ASN A 60 -6.00 1.93 -13.78
CA ASN A 60 -5.52 1.57 -15.11
C ASN A 60 -4.73 0.25 -15.17
N THR A 61 -4.40 -0.36 -14.03
CA THR A 61 -3.59 -1.58 -13.94
C THR A 61 -4.45 -2.80 -14.27
N LYS A 62 -4.06 -3.50 -15.34
CA LYS A 62 -4.68 -4.77 -15.73
C LYS A 62 -3.86 -5.95 -15.23
N VAL A 63 -4.54 -7.03 -14.86
CA VAL A 63 -3.89 -8.28 -14.42
C VAL A 63 -2.92 -8.85 -15.46
N ASP A 64 -3.23 -8.73 -16.75
CA ASP A 64 -2.45 -9.31 -17.85
C ASP A 64 -1.23 -8.48 -18.27
N SER A 65 -1.13 -7.22 -17.82
CA SER A 65 0.00 -6.34 -18.07
C SER A 65 1.26 -6.78 -17.31
N ASP A 66 2.45 -6.41 -17.79
CA ASP A 66 3.72 -6.74 -17.12
C ASP A 66 3.72 -6.33 -15.64
N ARG A 67 3.22 -5.12 -15.38
CA ARG A 67 3.04 -4.59 -14.03
C ARG A 67 2.02 -5.37 -13.20
N GLY A 68 0.90 -5.76 -13.81
CA GLY A 68 -0.11 -6.57 -13.13
C GLY A 68 0.46 -7.92 -12.70
N ARG A 69 1.21 -8.58 -13.59
CA ARG A 69 1.90 -9.85 -13.31
C ARG A 69 2.93 -9.69 -12.20
N ASP A 70 3.75 -8.65 -12.27
CA ASP A 70 4.73 -8.34 -11.23
C ASP A 70 4.09 -8.13 -9.85
N LEU A 71 2.92 -7.50 -9.77
CA LEU A 71 2.23 -7.24 -8.50
C LEU A 71 1.47 -8.47 -7.96
N THR A 72 0.88 -9.26 -8.85
CA THR A 72 0.02 -10.41 -8.51
C THR A 72 0.78 -11.73 -8.36
N GLN A 73 1.95 -11.84 -8.96
CA GLN A 73 2.78 -13.05 -9.00
C GLN A 73 4.23 -12.70 -8.62
N ASN A 74 4.40 -11.78 -7.68
CA ASN A 74 5.67 -11.12 -7.38
C ASN A 74 6.80 -12.13 -7.09
N GLU A 75 6.54 -13.19 -6.33
CA GLU A 75 7.54 -14.23 -6.04
C GLU A 75 8.02 -14.94 -7.31
N ALA A 76 7.12 -15.27 -8.22
CA ALA A 76 7.45 -15.98 -9.47
C ALA A 76 8.30 -15.13 -10.43
N TYR A 77 8.11 -13.81 -10.41
CA TYR A 77 8.88 -12.86 -11.23
C TYR A 77 10.07 -12.24 -10.49
N GLY A 78 10.42 -12.73 -9.30
CA GLY A 78 11.53 -12.22 -8.50
C GLY A 78 11.35 -10.76 -8.10
N LYS A 79 10.10 -10.36 -7.81
CA LYS A 79 9.72 -9.01 -7.40
C LYS A 79 9.47 -8.95 -5.89
N THR A 80 10.00 -7.93 -5.26
CA THR A 80 9.74 -7.62 -3.85
C THR A 80 8.78 -6.44 -3.75
N ILE A 81 7.66 -6.64 -3.05
CA ILE A 81 6.68 -5.59 -2.79
C ILE A 81 6.95 -5.00 -1.41
N HIS A 82 7.12 -3.69 -1.34
CA HIS A 82 7.30 -2.92 -0.11
C HIS A 82 6.08 -2.04 0.15
N LEU A 83 5.52 -2.13 1.37
CA LEU A 83 4.30 -1.42 1.72
C LEU A 83 4.58 -0.26 2.68
N PHE A 84 4.13 0.93 2.29
CA PHE A 84 4.19 2.18 3.06
C PHE A 84 2.78 2.68 3.28
N VAL A 85 2.33 2.74 4.52
CA VAL A 85 0.93 3.03 4.87
C VAL A 85 0.84 4.27 5.74
N ARG A 86 -0.20 5.07 5.53
CA ARG A 86 -0.63 6.11 6.48
C ARG A 86 -2.14 6.07 6.65
N LYS A 87 -2.62 6.41 7.85
CA LYS A 87 -4.05 6.43 8.15
C LYS A 87 -4.76 7.55 7.38
N TYR A 88 -4.31 8.78 7.58
CA TYR A 88 -4.83 9.97 6.91
C TYR A 88 -3.75 10.68 6.11
N LYS A 89 -4.09 11.24 4.95
CA LYS A 89 -3.16 12.05 4.16
C LYS A 89 -2.74 13.34 4.87
N THR A 90 -3.72 14.02 5.47
CA THR A 90 -3.55 15.26 6.22
C THR A 90 -4.34 15.18 7.52
N VAL A 91 -3.77 15.75 8.59
CA VAL A 91 -4.44 15.96 9.88
C VAL A 91 -4.10 17.39 10.30
N ASN A 92 -5.11 18.20 10.61
CA ASN A 92 -4.93 19.62 10.96
C ASN A 92 -4.05 20.38 9.96
N ASN A 93 -4.29 20.19 8.65
CA ASN A 93 -3.50 20.76 7.54
C ASN A 93 -2.02 20.37 7.50
N VAL A 94 -1.58 19.38 8.30
CA VAL A 94 -0.23 18.81 8.27
C VAL A 94 -0.25 17.48 7.54
N THR A 95 0.59 17.35 6.50
CA THR A 95 0.76 16.09 5.77
C THR A 95 1.40 15.03 6.66
N GLN A 96 0.73 13.90 6.80
CA GLN A 96 1.24 12.80 7.61
C GLN A 96 2.31 12.00 6.86
N ARG A 97 3.26 11.46 7.62
CA ARG A 97 4.33 10.59 7.12
C ARG A 97 3.77 9.19 6.84
N TYR A 98 4.41 8.48 5.92
CA TYR A 98 4.18 7.05 5.73
C TYR A 98 4.98 6.23 6.74
N THR A 99 4.38 5.14 7.21
CA THR A 99 5.04 4.09 7.99
C THR A 99 5.33 2.90 7.10
N TYR A 100 6.57 2.42 7.09
CA TYR A 100 6.93 1.18 6.40
C TYR A 100 6.47 -0.02 7.24
N ILE A 101 5.65 -0.89 6.64
CA ILE A 101 5.07 -2.05 7.34
C ILE A 101 5.72 -3.39 6.95
N GLY A 102 6.74 -3.34 6.08
CA GLY A 102 7.49 -4.51 5.64
C GLY A 102 7.28 -4.85 4.16
N SER A 103 7.98 -5.91 3.73
CA SER A 103 7.77 -6.55 2.44
C SER A 103 6.66 -7.58 2.51
N ALA A 104 6.05 -7.85 1.36
CA ALA A 104 4.91 -8.74 1.26
C ALA A 104 4.87 -9.53 -0.05
N ASN A 105 4.19 -10.67 -0.02
CA ASN A 105 3.97 -11.54 -1.17
C ASN A 105 2.47 -11.67 -1.46
N ALA A 106 2.11 -11.69 -2.74
CA ALA A 106 0.73 -11.86 -3.18
C ALA A 106 0.25 -13.29 -2.86
N LEU A 107 -0.81 -13.40 -2.06
CA LEU A 107 -1.51 -14.65 -1.77
C LEU A 107 -2.54 -14.98 -2.84
N SER A 108 -3.31 -13.97 -3.24
CA SER A 108 -4.38 -14.09 -4.20
C SER A 108 -4.73 -12.72 -4.78
N TYR A 109 -5.44 -12.72 -5.89
CA TYR A 109 -5.98 -11.50 -6.48
C TYR A 109 -7.37 -11.75 -7.09
N GLN A 110 -8.14 -10.67 -7.23
CA GLN A 110 -9.44 -10.63 -7.87
C GLN A 110 -9.52 -9.43 -8.80
N ASN A 111 -10.52 -9.44 -9.69
CA ASN A 111 -10.80 -8.43 -10.71
C ASN A 111 -9.73 -8.37 -11.82
N GLU A 112 -10.17 -8.03 -13.02
CA GLU A 112 -9.27 -7.81 -14.15
C GLU A 112 -8.59 -6.43 -14.06
N LYS A 113 -9.35 -5.40 -13.62
CA LYS A 113 -8.95 -3.99 -13.57
C LYS A 113 -9.98 -3.15 -12.77
N PRO A 114 -9.57 -2.34 -11.76
CA PRO A 114 -8.32 -2.49 -11.02
C PRO A 114 -8.28 -3.86 -10.34
N ILE A 115 -7.07 -4.37 -10.13
CA ILE A 115 -6.82 -5.63 -9.44
C ILE A 115 -6.94 -5.39 -7.93
N GLU A 116 -7.70 -6.22 -7.23
CA GLU A 116 -7.66 -6.36 -5.77
C GLU A 116 -6.66 -7.48 -5.42
N ILE A 117 -5.69 -7.21 -4.55
CA ILE A 117 -4.61 -8.14 -4.19
C ILE A 117 -4.60 -8.35 -2.69
N GLN A 118 -4.51 -9.62 -2.26
CA GLN A 118 -4.29 -10.00 -0.88
C GLN A 118 -2.79 -10.25 -0.68
N TYR A 119 -2.14 -9.42 0.12
CA TYR A 119 -0.72 -9.54 0.45
C TYR A 119 -0.52 -10.20 1.81
N LEU A 120 0.44 -11.11 1.91
CA LEU A 120 1.00 -11.63 3.15
C LEU A 120 2.28 -10.89 3.48
N LEU A 121 2.32 -10.20 4.62
CA LEU A 121 3.53 -9.59 5.15
C LEU A 121 4.52 -10.68 5.56
N GLU A 122 5.81 -10.49 5.28
CA GLU A 122 6.85 -11.40 5.75
C GLU A 122 6.88 -11.47 7.29
N ASN A 123 6.76 -10.31 7.93
CA ASN A 123 6.75 -10.15 9.38
C ASN A 123 5.39 -9.66 9.84
N LYS A 124 4.91 -10.19 10.98
CA LYS A 124 3.69 -9.68 11.61
C LYS A 124 3.92 -8.24 12.09
N MET A 125 2.91 -7.41 11.90
CA MET A 125 2.88 -6.06 12.46
C MET A 125 2.88 -6.11 13.99
N PRO A 126 3.65 -5.24 14.67
CA PRO A 126 3.48 -5.00 16.11
C PRO A 126 2.02 -4.61 16.40
N MET A 127 1.46 -5.10 17.52
CA MET A 127 0.05 -4.86 17.86
C MET A 127 -0.27 -3.37 17.99
N ASP A 128 0.60 -2.61 18.65
CA ASP A 128 0.40 -1.18 18.86
C ASP A 128 0.26 -0.42 17.52
N LEU A 129 1.10 -0.78 16.54
CA LEU A 129 1.06 -0.18 15.21
C LEU A 129 -0.16 -0.64 14.40
N TYR A 130 -0.56 -1.90 14.54
CA TYR A 130 -1.78 -2.43 13.92
C TYR A 130 -3.04 -1.72 14.43
N GLN A 131 -3.13 -1.51 15.74
CA GLN A 131 -4.25 -0.79 16.37
C GLN A 131 -4.31 0.68 15.96
N GLU A 132 -3.16 1.32 15.73
CA GLU A 132 -3.12 2.70 15.22
C GLU A 132 -3.81 2.81 13.84
N PHE A 133 -3.63 1.81 12.98
CA PHE A 133 -4.17 1.79 11.62
C PHE A 133 -5.58 1.23 11.49
N GLU A 134 -6.06 0.43 12.44
CA GLU A 134 -7.47 0.05 12.46
C GLU A 134 -8.35 1.29 12.71
N PRO A 135 -9.47 1.44 11.99
CA PRO A 135 -10.49 2.41 12.39
C PRO A 135 -10.97 2.03 13.79
N GLU A 136 -11.11 3.03 14.67
CA GLU A 136 -11.72 2.80 15.98
C GLU A 136 -13.08 2.14 15.75
N LYS A 137 -13.29 0.94 16.32
CA LYS A 137 -14.62 0.36 16.32
C LYS A 137 -15.50 1.32 17.10
N ALA A 138 -16.43 2.00 16.43
CA ALA A 138 -17.49 2.73 17.08
C ALA A 138 -18.18 1.76 18.07
N VAL A 139 -17.94 1.99 19.36
CA VAL A 139 -18.63 1.27 20.43
C VAL A 139 -20.00 1.93 20.50
N PHE A 140 -21.00 1.28 19.92
CA PHE A 140 -22.42 1.63 20.10
C PHE A 140 -22.96 0.98 21.36
#